data_AF-A0A3M2TB13-F1
#
_entry.id   AF-A0A3M2TB13-F1
#
_cell.length_a   1.000
_cell.length_b   1.000
_cell.length_c   1.000
_cell.angle_alpha   90.00
_cell.angle_beta   90.00
_cell.angle_gamma   90.00
#
_symmetry.space_group_name_H-M   'P 1'
#
loop_
_entity.id
_entity.type
_entity.pdbx_description
1 polymer ?
#
loop_
_entity_poly.entity_id
_entity_poly.type
_entity_poly.pdbx_seq_one_letter_code
_entity_poly.pdbx_strand_id
1 'polypeptide(L)'
;MNLLSAIKTLLPSQKPLYGLDHAILNIPLPPQSMWMNMGYWEQETNLPEASRALLDQLLLSAGLFLDTDTDTDTDTDPSGDGNGKHSTTTINLIDLGFGCGDQTLYLARRFPRRLGRYVGITMLASQTELAAQRLAVDPEIAPAVKNRVDLFTADAADPSSWSPELQDAIASIPPSSTNSGHAGDDAGSGSCENWLLALDTLYHFLPSRVPIFSHARSLDASLMAFDLLLADSVPLWTRLLLWAVCWVAGIPIGNLVTRDEYVAMLVRAGYRIEGIEVRDVSA
;
A
#
# COMPACT_ATOMS: atom_id res chain seq x y z
N MET A 1 56.34 2.11 -27.68
CA MET A 1 55.53 1.18 -26.86
C MET A 1 56.49 0.34 -26.04
N ASN A 2 56.61 0.63 -24.73
CA ASN A 2 57.62 0.02 -23.87
C ASN A 2 57.15 -1.32 -23.27
N LEU A 3 58.02 -2.32 -23.43
CA LEU A 3 57.92 -3.73 -23.01
C LEU A 3 57.63 -3.93 -21.50
N LEU A 4 57.81 -2.88 -20.69
CA LEU A 4 57.51 -2.87 -19.25
C LEU A 4 56.01 -2.83 -18.91
N SER A 5 55.14 -2.45 -19.87
CA SER A 5 53.69 -2.45 -19.66
C SER A 5 53.04 -3.84 -19.73
N ALA A 6 53.68 -4.79 -20.43
CA ALA A 6 53.15 -6.13 -20.66
C ALA A 6 53.32 -7.10 -19.47
N ILE A 7 54.19 -6.77 -18.49
CA ILE A 7 54.47 -7.61 -17.33
C ILE A 7 53.50 -7.34 -16.16
N LYS A 8 52.81 -6.19 -16.13
CA LYS A 8 51.77 -5.90 -15.11
C LYS A 8 50.47 -6.69 -15.29
N THR A 9 50.28 -7.31 -16.45
CA THR A 9 49.07 -8.09 -16.80
C THR A 9 49.11 -9.56 -16.37
N LEU A 10 50.18 -10.01 -15.70
CA LEU A 10 50.36 -11.42 -15.29
C LEU A 10 50.46 -11.62 -13.77
N LEU A 11 50.22 -10.57 -12.96
CA LEU A 11 50.01 -10.74 -11.53
C LEU A 11 48.51 -10.92 -11.28
N PRO A 12 48.05 -12.06 -10.73
CA PRO A 12 46.67 -12.18 -10.32
C PRO A 12 46.38 -11.06 -9.32
N SER A 13 45.38 -10.23 -9.65
CA SER A 13 44.83 -9.26 -8.71
C SER A 13 44.50 -10.04 -7.44
N GLN A 14 45.25 -9.80 -6.37
CA GLN A 14 44.87 -10.31 -5.06
C GLN A 14 43.55 -9.64 -4.72
N LYS A 15 42.44 -10.35 -4.98
CA LYS A 15 41.18 -10.03 -4.32
C LYS A 15 41.50 -10.05 -2.82
N PRO A 16 41.35 -8.94 -2.09
CA PRO A 16 41.64 -8.91 -0.68
C PRO A 16 40.81 -10.02 -0.04
N LEU A 17 41.49 -10.98 0.60
CA LEU A 17 40.89 -12.19 1.17
C LEU A 17 39.86 -11.86 2.28
N TYR A 18 39.87 -10.62 2.76
CA TYR A 18 38.96 -10.01 3.71
C TYR A 18 38.52 -8.64 3.15
N GLY A 19 37.47 -8.64 2.33
CA GLY A 19 36.80 -7.42 1.87
C GLY A 19 35.72 -6.95 2.86
N LEU A 20 35.03 -5.85 2.52
CA LEU A 20 33.83 -5.43 3.25
C LEU A 20 32.66 -6.43 3.13
N ASP A 21 32.82 -7.50 2.34
CA ASP A 21 31.83 -8.57 2.17
C ASP A 21 31.43 -9.21 3.51
N HIS A 22 32.31 -9.23 4.52
CA HIS A 22 31.96 -9.70 5.87
C HIS A 22 30.98 -8.79 6.61
N ALA A 23 30.82 -7.53 6.19
CA ALA A 23 29.80 -6.64 6.76
C ALA A 23 28.39 -7.21 6.59
N ILE A 24 28.17 -8.08 5.59
CA ILE A 24 26.90 -8.80 5.42
C ILE A 24 26.54 -9.66 6.64
N LEU A 25 27.54 -10.14 7.41
CA LEU A 25 27.33 -10.92 8.63
C LEU A 25 26.82 -10.07 9.80
N ASN A 26 26.97 -8.74 9.72
CA ASN A 26 26.41 -7.81 10.70
C ASN A 26 25.03 -7.29 10.30
N ILE A 27 24.52 -7.68 9.13
CA ILE A 27 23.14 -7.35 8.74
C ILE A 27 22.21 -8.29 9.52
N PRO A 28 21.28 -7.77 10.34
CA PRO A 28 20.31 -8.62 11.01
C PRO A 28 19.47 -9.35 9.97
N LEU A 29 19.47 -10.69 10.04
CA LEU A 29 18.70 -11.57 9.16
C LEU A 29 17.66 -12.35 9.98
N PRO A 30 16.39 -12.38 9.54
CA PRO A 30 15.85 -11.61 8.42
C PRO A 30 15.82 -10.09 8.75
N PRO A 31 15.86 -9.21 7.73
CA PRO A 31 15.68 -7.77 7.93
C PRO A 31 14.37 -7.50 8.66
N GLN A 32 14.42 -6.64 9.69
CA GLN A 32 13.25 -6.28 10.49
C GLN A 32 12.16 -5.61 9.64
N SER A 33 12.57 -4.83 8.65
CA SER A 33 11.70 -4.23 7.65
C SER A 33 12.31 -4.37 6.26
N MET A 34 11.45 -4.51 5.26
CA MET A 34 11.83 -4.31 3.85
C MET A 34 10.91 -3.29 3.19
N TRP A 35 10.31 -2.41 4.01
CA TRP A 35 9.45 -1.38 3.52
C TRP A 35 10.27 -0.38 2.73
N MET A 36 9.95 -0.26 1.45
CA MET A 36 10.60 0.65 0.54
C MET A 36 9.53 1.25 -0.35
N ASN A 37 9.17 2.49 -0.04
CA ASN A 37 8.41 3.36 -0.92
C ASN A 37 9.08 4.74 -0.94
N MET A 38 8.50 5.71 -1.64
CA MET A 38 9.00 7.08 -1.74
C MET A 38 9.16 7.78 -0.38
N GLY A 39 8.36 7.40 0.61
CA GLY A 39 8.38 7.90 1.98
C GLY A 39 7.82 9.32 2.14
N TYR A 40 7.36 9.63 3.35
CA TYR A 40 7.02 10.99 3.78
C TYR A 40 8.06 11.45 4.79
N TRP A 41 8.92 12.38 4.38
CA TRP A 41 10.19 12.68 5.05
C TRP A 41 10.15 13.93 5.94
N GLU A 42 9.00 14.61 6.09
CA GLU A 42 8.94 15.88 6.83
C GLU A 42 9.47 15.76 8.28
N GLN A 43 9.20 14.64 8.94
CA GLN A 43 9.56 14.42 10.35
C GLN A 43 10.43 13.17 10.56
N GLU A 44 10.81 12.48 9.48
CA GLU A 44 11.44 11.18 9.55
C GLU A 44 12.88 11.21 9.02
N THR A 45 13.76 10.44 9.67
CA THR A 45 15.18 10.40 9.32
C THR A 45 15.63 9.04 8.79
N ASN A 46 14.71 8.08 8.68
CA ASN A 46 15.02 6.73 8.19
C ASN A 46 13.88 6.19 7.31
N LEU A 47 14.24 5.28 6.40
CA LEU A 47 13.35 4.83 5.33
C LEU A 47 12.11 4.06 5.83
N PRO A 48 12.20 3.09 6.77
CA PRO A 48 11.01 2.42 7.28
C PRO A 48 10.01 3.38 7.90
N GLU A 49 10.47 4.34 8.73
CA GLU A 49 9.57 5.31 9.35
C GLU A 49 8.98 6.28 8.32
N ALA A 50 9.77 6.75 7.36
CA ALA A 50 9.24 7.56 6.25
C ALA A 50 8.19 6.79 5.42
N SER A 51 8.43 5.49 5.21
CA SER A 51 7.51 4.63 4.47
C SER A 51 6.17 4.43 5.19
N ARG A 52 6.24 4.25 6.51
CA ARG A 52 5.07 4.22 7.40
C ARG A 52 4.34 5.57 7.41
N ALA A 53 5.07 6.67 7.56
CA ALA A 53 4.50 8.01 7.61
C ALA A 53 3.74 8.36 6.31
N LEU A 54 4.20 7.87 5.16
CA LEU A 54 3.47 8.04 3.90
C LEU A 54 2.12 7.30 3.91
N LEU A 55 2.08 6.06 4.40
CA LEU A 55 0.82 5.34 4.58
C LEU A 55 -0.08 6.05 5.60
N ASP A 56 0.48 6.59 6.67
CA ASP A 56 -0.27 7.37 7.66
C ASP A 56 -0.94 8.60 7.02
N GLN A 57 -0.26 9.31 6.11
CA GLN A 57 -0.89 10.41 5.36
C GLN A 57 -2.09 9.94 4.53
N LEU A 58 -2.02 8.78 3.88
CA LEU A 58 -3.15 8.24 3.11
C LEU A 58 -4.33 7.87 4.01
N LEU A 59 -4.06 7.16 5.11
CA LEU A 59 -5.07 6.76 6.08
C LEU A 59 -5.71 7.99 6.77
N LEU A 60 -4.95 9.06 7.00
CA LEU A 60 -5.45 10.32 7.56
C LEU A 60 -6.41 11.00 6.58
N SER A 61 -6.00 11.14 5.31
CA SER A 61 -6.84 11.72 4.25
C SER A 61 -8.09 10.89 3.98
N ALA A 62 -8.02 9.57 4.17
CA ALA A 62 -9.17 8.66 4.09
C ALA A 62 -10.10 8.75 5.31
N GLY A 63 -9.75 9.51 6.35
CA GLY A 63 -10.54 9.63 7.59
C GLY A 63 -10.46 8.41 8.51
N LEU A 64 -9.61 7.42 8.21
CA LEU A 64 -9.55 6.14 8.93
C LEU A 64 -8.90 6.26 10.33
N PHE A 65 -8.21 7.37 10.60
CA PHE A 65 -7.65 7.70 11.91
C PHE A 65 -8.66 8.26 12.91
N LEU A 66 -9.81 8.78 12.46
CA LEU A 66 -10.68 9.62 13.29
C LEU A 66 -11.57 8.84 14.28
N ASP A 67 -11.74 7.52 14.11
CA ASP A 67 -12.56 6.71 15.03
C ASP A 67 -11.77 6.16 16.23
N THR A 68 -10.63 6.75 16.61
CA THR A 68 -9.91 6.37 17.85
C THR A 68 -10.44 7.05 19.11
N ASP A 69 -11.61 7.68 19.07
CA ASP A 69 -12.20 8.25 20.26
C ASP A 69 -12.81 7.15 21.16
N THR A 70 -12.08 6.89 22.26
CA THR A 70 -12.58 6.39 23.57
C THR A 70 -12.69 4.87 23.82
N ASP A 71 -11.73 4.05 23.38
CA ASP A 71 -11.47 2.74 24.02
C ASP A 71 -10.42 2.87 25.16
N THR A 72 -10.50 3.96 25.94
CA THR A 72 -9.96 3.92 27.31
C THR A 72 -10.96 3.14 28.15
N ASP A 73 -10.80 1.81 28.15
CA ASP A 73 -11.33 0.91 29.17
C ASP A 73 -10.75 1.32 30.54
N THR A 74 -11.30 2.38 31.13
CA THR A 74 -11.46 2.43 32.57
C THR A 74 -12.79 1.79 32.87
N ASP A 75 -12.75 0.46 32.94
CA ASP A 75 -13.76 -0.40 33.55
C ASP A 75 -13.99 0.09 35.00
N THR A 76 -14.89 1.05 35.19
CA THR A 76 -15.44 1.45 36.50
C THR A 76 -16.67 2.34 36.33
N ASP A 77 -17.76 1.78 35.81
CA ASP A 77 -19.08 2.23 36.25
C ASP A 77 -20.06 1.04 36.38
N PRO A 78 -20.45 0.64 37.60
CA PRO A 78 -21.44 -0.42 37.82
C PRO A 78 -22.89 0.08 37.70
N SER A 79 -23.10 1.29 37.19
CA SER A 79 -24.42 1.93 37.13
C SER A 79 -24.99 1.82 35.72
N GLY A 80 -25.84 0.82 35.51
CA GLY A 80 -26.54 0.62 34.25
C GLY A 80 -27.39 1.82 33.84
N ASP A 81 -26.97 2.50 32.78
CA ASP A 81 -27.87 3.13 31.82
C ASP A 81 -27.19 3.09 30.44
N GLY A 82 -27.39 1.97 29.74
CA GLY A 82 -26.77 1.70 28.46
C GLY A 82 -27.46 2.44 27.33
N ASN A 83 -26.78 3.42 26.72
CA ASN A 83 -27.13 3.88 25.38
C ASN A 83 -25.98 4.60 24.66
N GLY A 84 -24.87 3.90 24.45
CA GLY A 84 -23.76 4.35 23.62
C GLY A 84 -23.30 3.24 22.68
N LYS A 85 -24.17 2.75 21.80
CA LYS A 85 -23.83 1.75 20.79
C LYS A 85 -22.95 2.43 19.72
N HIS A 86 -21.66 2.63 20.02
CA HIS A 86 -20.69 3.07 19.00
C HIS A 86 -20.59 1.96 17.95
N SER A 87 -21.22 2.19 16.79
CA SER A 87 -21.08 1.33 15.62
C SER A 87 -19.64 1.46 15.13
N THR A 88 -18.80 0.48 15.44
CA THR A 88 -17.42 0.44 14.93
C THR A 88 -17.47 0.12 13.43
N THR A 89 -17.09 1.07 12.59
CA THR A 89 -16.99 0.84 11.15
C THR A 89 -15.87 -0.14 10.83
N THR A 90 -16.22 -1.23 10.16
CA THR A 90 -15.29 -2.24 9.66
C THR A 90 -14.67 -1.78 8.34
N ILE A 91 -13.36 -1.97 8.18
CA ILE A 91 -12.60 -1.56 7.01
C ILE A 91 -12.22 -2.82 6.23
N ASN A 92 -12.64 -2.91 4.98
CA ASN A 92 -12.19 -3.93 4.04
C ASN A 92 -11.19 -3.30 3.06
N LEU A 93 -10.08 -3.97 2.80
CA LEU A 93 -8.98 -3.47 1.99
C LEU A 93 -8.67 -4.39 0.82
N ILE A 94 -8.52 -3.79 -0.36
CA ILE A 94 -7.85 -4.39 -1.51
C ILE A 94 -6.54 -3.65 -1.64
N ASP A 95 -5.44 -4.30 -1.30
CA ASP A 95 -4.12 -3.69 -1.23
C ASP A 95 -3.29 -4.07 -2.46
N LEU A 96 -3.01 -3.07 -3.29
CA LEU A 96 -2.24 -3.21 -4.52
C LEU A 96 -0.77 -2.94 -4.23
N GLY A 97 0.07 -3.94 -4.44
CA GLY A 97 1.51 -3.83 -4.24
C GLY A 97 1.92 -3.85 -2.77
N PHE A 98 1.36 -4.76 -1.96
CA PHE A 98 1.68 -4.86 -0.52
C PHE A 98 3.15 -5.19 -0.20
N GLY A 99 3.97 -5.46 -1.22
CA GLY A 99 5.40 -5.73 -1.10
C GLY A 99 5.69 -6.89 -0.16
N CYS A 100 6.68 -6.73 0.70
CA CYS A 100 7.07 -7.78 1.65
C CYS A 100 6.19 -7.85 2.92
N GLY A 101 5.01 -7.23 2.91
CA GLY A 101 4.02 -7.30 3.99
C GLY A 101 4.23 -6.30 5.12
N ASP A 102 5.17 -5.37 5.02
CA ASP A 102 5.39 -4.33 6.03
C ASP A 102 4.11 -3.49 6.27
N GLN A 103 3.47 -3.02 5.20
CA GLN A 103 2.18 -2.33 5.29
C GLN A 103 1.04 -3.23 5.79
N THR A 104 1.02 -4.51 5.38
CA THR A 104 0.02 -5.48 5.85
C THR A 104 0.09 -5.69 7.35
N LEU A 105 1.30 -5.89 7.89
CA LEU A 105 1.55 -6.03 9.33
C LEU A 105 1.18 -4.75 10.07
N TYR A 106 1.54 -3.59 9.53
CA TYR A 106 1.22 -2.30 10.12
C TYR A 106 -0.30 -2.10 10.25
N LEU A 107 -1.05 -2.32 9.17
CA LEU A 107 -2.51 -2.20 9.15
C LEU A 107 -3.18 -3.20 10.09
N ALA A 108 -2.70 -4.44 10.15
CA ALA A 108 -3.22 -5.46 11.06
C ALA A 108 -3.04 -5.09 12.54
N ARG A 109 -1.87 -4.52 12.91
CA ARG A 109 -1.63 -4.01 14.27
C ARG A 109 -2.42 -2.74 14.57
N ARG A 110 -2.60 -1.88 13.57
CA ARG A 110 -3.27 -0.58 13.73
C ARG A 110 -4.78 -0.73 13.89
N PHE A 111 -5.37 -1.72 13.23
CA PHE A 111 -6.82 -1.94 13.16
C PHE A 111 -7.24 -3.36 13.59
N PRO A 112 -6.83 -3.88 14.76
CA PRO A 112 -7.03 -5.30 15.12
C PRO A 112 -8.51 -5.71 15.19
N ARG A 113 -9.39 -4.76 15.57
CA ARG A 113 -10.85 -4.97 15.65
C ARG A 113 -11.62 -4.45 14.44
N ARG A 114 -11.07 -3.44 13.73
CA ARG A 114 -11.73 -2.78 12.59
C ARG A 114 -11.37 -3.39 11.25
N LEU A 115 -10.21 -4.05 11.12
CA LEU A 115 -9.82 -4.71 9.89
C LEU A 115 -10.73 -5.93 9.65
N GLY A 116 -11.61 -5.79 8.67
CA GLY A 116 -12.49 -6.84 8.18
C GLY A 116 -11.75 -7.75 7.22
N ARG A 117 -12.08 -7.67 5.93
CA ARG A 117 -11.46 -8.43 4.86
C ARG A 117 -10.26 -7.67 4.29
N TYR A 118 -9.11 -8.33 4.15
CA TYR A 118 -7.93 -7.78 3.48
C TYR A 118 -7.52 -8.73 2.36
N VAL A 119 -7.45 -8.22 1.13
CA VAL A 119 -6.95 -8.93 -0.04
C VAL A 119 -5.74 -8.18 -0.57
N GLY A 120 -4.55 -8.74 -0.36
CA GLY A 120 -3.30 -8.19 -0.87
C GLY A 120 -2.94 -8.81 -2.22
N ILE A 121 -2.53 -7.99 -3.17
CA ILE A 121 -2.03 -8.41 -4.48
C ILE A 121 -0.63 -7.85 -4.71
N THR A 122 0.33 -8.69 -5.07
CA THR A 122 1.65 -8.26 -5.56
C THR A 122 2.09 -9.09 -6.76
N MET A 123 2.99 -8.55 -7.59
CA MET A 123 3.48 -9.24 -8.78
C MET A 123 4.54 -10.31 -8.49
N LEU A 124 5.15 -10.30 -7.31
CA LEU A 124 6.30 -11.15 -6.99
C LEU A 124 5.94 -12.24 -5.96
N ALA A 125 6.06 -13.50 -6.37
CA ALA A 125 5.79 -14.65 -5.50
C ALA A 125 6.63 -14.64 -4.21
N SER A 126 7.91 -14.25 -4.31
CA SER A 126 8.80 -14.15 -3.16
C SER A 126 8.33 -13.12 -2.11
N GLN A 127 7.68 -12.04 -2.55
CA GLN A 127 7.09 -11.05 -1.65
C GLN A 127 5.87 -11.60 -0.93
N THR A 128 5.00 -12.31 -1.68
CA THR A 128 3.83 -13.01 -1.12
C THR A 128 4.24 -14.05 -0.07
N GLU A 129 5.20 -14.91 -0.39
CA GLU A 129 5.70 -15.95 0.52
C GLU A 129 6.27 -15.35 1.81
N LEU A 130 7.07 -14.29 1.68
CA LEU A 130 7.70 -13.63 2.82
C LEU A 130 6.69 -12.87 3.69
N ALA A 131 5.72 -12.18 3.08
CA ALA A 131 4.63 -11.53 3.80
C ALA A 131 3.78 -12.55 4.57
N ALA A 132 3.41 -13.67 3.93
CA ALA A 132 2.66 -14.76 4.57
C ALA A 132 3.44 -15.38 5.75
N GLN A 133 4.75 -15.62 5.58
CA GLN A 133 5.60 -16.10 6.65
C GLN A 133 5.61 -15.14 7.83
N ARG A 134 5.78 -13.83 7.57
CA ARG A 134 5.80 -12.80 8.61
C ARG A 134 4.49 -12.73 9.39
N LEU A 135 3.35 -12.82 8.71
CA LEU A 135 2.03 -12.85 9.35
C LEU A 135 1.82 -14.10 10.22
N ALA A 136 2.37 -15.24 9.80
CA ALA A 136 2.20 -16.51 10.52
C ALA A 136 3.06 -16.63 11.79
N VAL A 137 4.23 -15.97 11.83
CA VAL A 137 5.16 -16.06 12.96
C VAL A 137 4.93 -15.00 14.03
N ASP A 138 4.21 -13.92 13.71
CA ASP A 138 3.89 -12.88 14.68
C ASP A 138 2.72 -13.32 15.58
N PRO A 139 2.95 -13.59 16.88
CA PRO A 139 1.92 -14.14 17.77
C PRO A 139 0.82 -13.14 18.11
N GLU A 140 1.08 -11.84 18.00
CA GLU A 140 0.09 -10.78 18.27
C GLU A 140 -0.84 -10.58 17.07
N ILE A 141 -0.30 -10.74 15.86
CA ILE A 141 -1.04 -10.53 14.62
C ILE A 141 -1.74 -11.80 14.12
N ALA A 142 -1.08 -12.95 14.20
CA ALA A 142 -1.56 -14.20 13.58
C ALA A 142 -3.02 -14.53 13.92
N PRO A 143 -3.51 -14.36 15.17
CA PRO A 143 -4.92 -14.58 15.49
C PRO A 143 -5.86 -13.56 14.82
N ALA A 144 -5.46 -12.29 14.73
CA ALA A 144 -6.27 -11.21 14.20
C ALA A 144 -6.43 -11.29 12.67
N VAL A 145 -5.40 -11.78 11.96
CA VAL A 145 -5.40 -11.89 10.49
C VAL A 145 -5.93 -13.22 9.98
N LYS A 146 -6.07 -14.22 10.86
CA LYS A 146 -6.56 -15.55 10.50
C LYS A 146 -7.94 -15.45 9.85
N ASN A 147 -8.06 -16.01 8.64
CA ASN A 147 -9.27 -15.97 7.79
C ASN A 147 -9.71 -14.56 7.35
N ARG A 148 -8.94 -13.51 7.66
CA ARG A 148 -9.24 -12.12 7.30
C ARG A 148 -8.33 -11.61 6.20
N VAL A 149 -7.06 -12.03 6.21
CA VAL A 149 -6.04 -11.63 5.25
C VAL A 149 -5.78 -12.76 4.27
N ASP A 150 -5.96 -12.48 2.97
CA ASP A 150 -5.47 -13.34 1.89
C ASP A 150 -4.49 -12.57 1.00
N LEU A 151 -3.39 -13.21 0.62
CA LEU A 151 -2.33 -12.62 -0.17
C LEU A 151 -2.15 -13.41 -1.47
N PHE A 152 -2.11 -12.69 -2.59
CA PHE A 152 -2.07 -13.27 -3.92
C PHE A 152 -0.90 -12.74 -4.73
N THR A 153 -0.33 -13.63 -5.55
CA THR A 153 0.62 -13.25 -6.60
C THR A 153 -0.15 -13.10 -7.91
N ALA A 154 -0.38 -11.87 -8.36
CA ALA A 154 -1.13 -11.57 -9.58
C ALA A 154 -0.82 -10.16 -10.11
N ASP A 155 -1.22 -9.90 -11.35
CA ASP A 155 -1.17 -8.56 -11.92
C ASP A 155 -2.33 -7.70 -11.41
N ALA A 156 -2.02 -6.78 -10.51
CA ALA A 156 -2.97 -5.82 -9.98
C ALA A 156 -3.49 -4.84 -11.05
N ALA A 157 -2.77 -4.64 -12.16
CA ALA A 157 -3.19 -3.76 -13.25
C ALA A 157 -4.27 -4.38 -14.14
N ASP A 158 -4.39 -5.71 -14.15
CA ASP A 158 -5.32 -6.44 -15.00
C ASP A 158 -6.24 -7.39 -14.19
N PRO A 159 -7.35 -6.87 -13.63
CA PRO A 159 -8.35 -7.68 -12.94
C PRO A 159 -8.94 -8.83 -13.76
N SER A 160 -8.89 -8.76 -15.09
CA SER A 160 -9.40 -9.83 -15.95
C SER A 160 -8.49 -11.07 -15.96
N SER A 161 -7.23 -10.90 -15.55
CA SER A 161 -6.23 -11.97 -15.46
C SER A 161 -6.27 -12.74 -14.13
N TRP A 162 -7.04 -12.28 -13.14
CA TRP A 162 -7.04 -12.84 -11.79
C TRP A 162 -7.53 -14.28 -11.75
N SER A 163 -6.91 -15.11 -10.90
CA SER A 163 -7.30 -16.50 -10.73
C SER A 163 -8.70 -16.62 -10.09
N PRO A 164 -9.39 -17.76 -10.23
CA PRO A 164 -10.68 -17.98 -9.59
C PRO A 164 -10.63 -17.76 -8.07
N GLU A 165 -9.55 -18.17 -7.40
CA GLU A 165 -9.40 -18.01 -5.96
C GLU A 165 -9.29 -16.54 -5.53
N LEU A 166 -8.59 -15.72 -6.33
CA LEU A 166 -8.52 -14.28 -6.09
C LEU A 166 -9.88 -13.62 -6.37
N GLN A 167 -10.58 -14.03 -7.43
CA GLN A 167 -11.92 -13.54 -7.72
C GLN A 167 -12.91 -13.88 -6.60
N ASP A 168 -12.86 -15.09 -6.06
CA ASP A 168 -13.68 -15.53 -4.93
C ASP A 168 -13.33 -14.74 -3.66
N ALA A 169 -12.04 -14.50 -3.39
CA ALA A 169 -11.60 -13.70 -2.26
C ALA A 169 -12.11 -12.25 -2.35
N ILE A 170 -12.09 -11.64 -3.54
CA ILE A 170 -12.66 -10.31 -3.78
C ILE A 170 -14.18 -10.33 -3.65
N ALA A 171 -14.86 -11.34 -4.19
CA ALA A 171 -16.32 -11.49 -4.11
C ALA A 171 -16.81 -11.73 -2.67
N SER A 172 -15.95 -12.25 -1.79
CA SER A 172 -16.24 -12.40 -0.35
C SER A 172 -16.20 -11.10 0.44
N ILE A 173 -15.70 -9.99 -0.15
CA ILE A 173 -15.72 -8.68 0.50
C ILE A 173 -17.18 -8.23 0.61
N PRO A 174 -17.68 -7.90 1.83
CA PRO A 174 -19.03 -7.40 1.99
C PRO A 174 -19.25 -6.10 1.20
N PRO A 175 -20.45 -5.87 0.64
CA PRO A 175 -20.77 -4.58 0.02
C PRO A 175 -20.67 -3.47 1.08
N SER A 176 -20.21 -2.29 0.69
CA SER A 176 -20.11 -1.15 1.61
C SER A 176 -21.48 -0.77 2.14
N SER A 177 -21.58 -0.57 3.46
CA SER A 177 -22.78 -0.10 4.13
C SER A 177 -22.46 1.20 4.84
N THR A 178 -22.86 2.30 4.23
CA THR A 178 -22.97 3.57 4.94
C THR A 178 -24.31 3.56 5.66
N ASN A 179 -24.34 3.98 6.93
CA ASN A 179 -25.59 4.21 7.68
C ASN A 179 -26.37 5.34 7.00
N SER A 180 -27.03 5.03 5.88
CA SER A 180 -28.06 5.88 5.31
C SER A 180 -29.16 5.96 6.36
N GLY A 181 -29.46 7.16 6.83
CA GLY A 181 -30.34 7.43 7.98
C GLY A 181 -31.82 7.10 7.75
N HIS A 182 -32.14 5.90 7.27
CA HIS A 182 -33.47 5.34 7.33
C HIS A 182 -33.59 4.56 8.63
N ALA A 183 -34.17 5.23 9.62
CA ALA A 183 -34.67 4.62 10.85
C ALA A 183 -35.71 3.55 10.48
N GLY A 184 -35.24 2.32 10.31
CA GLY A 184 -36.04 1.18 9.93
C GLY A 184 -35.28 -0.10 10.21
N ASP A 185 -35.29 -0.50 11.49
CA ASP A 185 -35.34 -1.89 11.95
C ASP A 185 -34.33 -2.91 11.40
N ASP A 186 -33.03 -2.61 11.40
CA ASP A 186 -32.00 -3.67 11.47
C ASP A 186 -30.88 -3.31 12.45
N ALA A 187 -31.22 -3.40 13.73
CA ALA A 187 -30.38 -3.03 14.87
C ALA A 187 -29.27 -4.07 15.15
N GLY A 188 -28.40 -4.36 14.18
CA GLY A 188 -27.30 -5.32 14.39
C GLY A 188 -26.15 -5.31 13.40
N SER A 189 -26.29 -4.74 12.20
CA SER A 189 -25.21 -4.74 11.22
C SER A 189 -24.33 -3.50 11.39
N GLY A 190 -23.07 -3.68 11.76
CA GLY A 190 -22.08 -2.61 11.77
C GLY A 190 -21.88 -2.03 10.36
N SER A 191 -21.53 -0.75 10.27
CA SER A 191 -21.12 -0.13 9.01
C SER A 191 -19.83 -0.78 8.49
N CYS A 192 -19.72 -0.92 7.18
CA CYS A 192 -18.47 -1.34 6.55
C CYS A 192 -18.10 -0.44 5.37
N GLU A 193 -16.81 -0.20 5.23
CA GLU A 193 -16.22 0.58 4.15
C GLU A 193 -15.21 -0.25 3.38
N ASN A 194 -15.30 -0.21 2.05
CA ASN A 194 -14.37 -0.87 1.16
C ASN A 194 -13.38 0.16 0.61
N TRP A 195 -12.09 -0.16 0.66
CA TRP A 195 -11.04 0.70 0.14
C TRP A 195 -10.09 -0.07 -0.76
N LEU A 196 -9.77 0.53 -1.91
CA LEU A 196 -8.61 0.19 -2.71
C LEU A 196 -7.43 1.01 -2.21
N LEU A 197 -6.42 0.33 -1.67
CA LEU A 197 -5.15 0.92 -1.24
C LEU A 197 -4.11 0.70 -2.33
N ALA A 198 -3.43 1.77 -2.73
CA ALA A 198 -2.30 1.68 -3.65
C ALA A 198 -1.18 2.62 -3.22
N LEU A 199 -0.27 2.12 -2.38
CA LEU A 199 0.85 2.89 -1.86
C LEU A 199 2.04 2.74 -2.80
N ASP A 200 2.38 3.80 -3.54
CA ASP A 200 3.62 3.87 -4.33
C ASP A 200 3.77 2.76 -5.38
N THR A 201 2.68 2.47 -6.10
CA THR A 201 2.65 1.34 -7.06
C THR A 201 1.99 1.67 -8.41
N LEU A 202 0.97 2.54 -8.44
CA LEU A 202 0.09 2.71 -9.61
C LEU A 202 0.82 3.21 -10.87
N TYR A 203 1.87 4.01 -10.70
CA TYR A 203 2.66 4.50 -11.83
C TYR A 203 3.46 3.39 -12.54
N HIS A 204 3.60 2.20 -11.95
CA HIS A 204 4.19 1.03 -12.61
C HIS A 204 3.19 0.21 -13.42
N PHE A 205 1.88 0.47 -13.32
CA PHE A 205 0.85 -0.42 -13.88
C PHE A 205 0.79 -0.34 -15.41
N LEU A 206 0.92 -1.49 -16.08
CA LEU A 206 0.87 -1.58 -17.53
C LEU A 206 -0.40 -2.31 -18.00
N PRO A 207 -1.02 -1.88 -19.11
CA PRO A 207 -0.74 -0.66 -19.87
C PRO A 207 -1.32 0.61 -19.22
N SER A 208 -2.14 0.47 -18.17
CA SER A 208 -2.82 1.57 -17.51
C SER A 208 -3.32 1.16 -16.13
N ARG A 209 -3.51 2.13 -15.24
CA ARG A 209 -4.19 2.01 -13.94
C ARG A 209 -5.74 2.11 -14.01
N VAL A 210 -6.30 2.43 -15.18
CA VAL A 210 -7.76 2.58 -15.37
C VAL A 210 -8.57 1.30 -15.13
N PRO A 211 -8.13 0.09 -15.55
CA PRO A 211 -8.90 -1.14 -15.33
C PRO A 211 -9.14 -1.40 -13.84
N ILE A 212 -8.11 -1.25 -13.01
CA ILE A 212 -8.23 -1.48 -11.56
C ILE A 212 -9.11 -0.42 -10.88
N PHE A 213 -9.06 0.84 -11.31
CA PHE A 213 -9.98 1.88 -10.80
C PHE A 213 -11.44 1.54 -11.09
N SER A 214 -11.73 1.11 -12.31
CA SER A 214 -13.09 0.72 -12.72
C SER A 214 -13.57 -0.52 -11.96
N HIS A 215 -12.67 -1.49 -11.76
CA HIS A 215 -12.97 -2.69 -10.99
C HIS A 215 -13.28 -2.36 -9.51
N ALA A 216 -12.43 -1.56 -8.85
CA ALA A 216 -12.68 -1.13 -7.48
C ALA A 216 -14.00 -0.38 -7.33
N ARG A 217 -14.36 0.48 -8.29
CA ARG A 217 -15.63 1.19 -8.27
C ARG A 217 -16.84 0.24 -8.42
N SER A 218 -16.70 -0.85 -9.18
CA SER A 218 -17.74 -1.88 -9.27
C SER A 218 -17.98 -2.63 -7.95
N LEU A 219 -17.01 -2.60 -7.04
CA LEU A 219 -17.08 -3.14 -5.68
C LEU A 219 -17.52 -2.12 -4.62
N ASP A 220 -17.97 -0.94 -5.08
CA ASP A 220 -18.29 0.22 -4.24
C ASP A 220 -17.11 0.69 -3.37
N ALA A 221 -15.87 0.43 -3.79
CA ALA A 221 -14.70 0.85 -3.03
C ALA A 221 -14.34 2.32 -3.26
N SER A 222 -13.86 2.98 -2.20
CA SER A 222 -13.13 4.25 -2.27
C SER A 222 -11.65 4.00 -2.62
N LEU A 223 -10.96 5.00 -3.14
CA LEU A 223 -9.53 4.90 -3.47
C LEU A 223 -8.71 5.73 -2.48
N MET A 224 -7.66 5.12 -1.93
CA MET A 224 -6.57 5.83 -1.24
C MET A 224 -5.24 5.41 -1.87
N ALA A 225 -4.52 6.38 -2.44
CA ALA A 225 -3.32 6.08 -3.20
C ALA A 225 -2.28 7.20 -3.11
N PHE A 226 -1.02 6.78 -3.21
CA PHE A 226 0.10 7.66 -3.54
C PHE A 226 0.54 7.36 -4.97
N ASP A 227 0.81 8.41 -5.74
CA ASP A 227 1.15 8.30 -7.16
C ASP A 227 2.09 9.43 -7.60
N LEU A 228 2.80 9.20 -8.70
CA LEU A 228 3.70 10.19 -9.31
C LEU A 228 2.98 10.86 -10.48
N LEU A 229 2.76 12.17 -10.35
CA LEU A 229 2.09 13.00 -11.35
C LEU A 229 3.07 13.98 -11.99
N LEU A 230 2.81 14.32 -13.25
CA LEU A 230 3.52 15.39 -13.94
C LEU A 230 2.99 16.75 -13.47
N ALA A 231 3.90 17.67 -13.17
CA ALA A 231 3.56 19.07 -13.04
C ALA A 231 3.05 19.63 -14.38
N ASP A 232 2.09 20.54 -14.34
CA ASP A 232 1.43 21.10 -15.53
C ASP A 232 2.42 21.84 -16.46
N SER A 233 3.49 22.38 -15.88
CA SER A 233 4.56 23.06 -16.60
C SER A 233 5.92 22.52 -16.19
N VAL A 234 6.53 21.71 -17.06
CA VAL A 234 7.88 21.18 -16.84
C VAL A 234 8.82 21.71 -17.93
N PRO A 235 9.97 22.34 -17.59
CA PRO A 235 10.98 22.72 -18.58
C PRO A 235 11.45 21.50 -19.39
N LEU A 236 11.77 21.71 -20.67
CA LEU A 236 12.18 20.63 -21.58
C LEU A 236 13.39 19.81 -21.06
N TRP A 237 14.34 20.47 -20.39
CA TRP A 237 15.49 19.80 -19.78
C TRP A 237 15.10 18.90 -18.62
N THR A 238 14.18 19.34 -17.77
CA THR A 238 13.64 18.54 -16.67
C THR A 238 12.86 17.34 -17.22
N ARG A 239 12.17 17.49 -18.36
CA ARG A 239 11.49 16.38 -19.03
C ARG A 239 12.46 15.32 -19.55
N LEU A 240 13.60 15.73 -20.10
CA LEU A 240 14.67 14.80 -20.49
C LEU A 240 15.30 14.09 -19.28
N LEU A 241 15.55 14.81 -18.19
CA LEU A 241 16.05 14.23 -16.94
C LEU A 241 15.04 13.22 -16.36
N LEU A 242 13.76 13.58 -16.35
CA LEU A 242 12.67 12.71 -15.90
C LEU A 242 12.65 11.41 -16.70
N TRP A 243 12.82 11.47 -18.02
CA TRP A 243 12.89 10.25 -18.84
C TRP A 243 14.06 9.35 -18.46
N ALA A 244 15.22 9.92 -18.13
CA ALA A 244 16.36 9.14 -17.64
C ALA A 244 16.05 8.48 -16.28
N VAL A 245 15.44 9.23 -15.35
CA VAL A 245 15.03 8.70 -14.04
C VAL A 245 13.99 7.58 -14.20
N CYS A 246 12.96 7.78 -15.02
CA CYS A 246 11.95 6.76 -15.31
C CYS A 246 12.57 5.50 -15.91
N TRP A 247 13.53 5.64 -16.82
CA TRP A 247 14.21 4.51 -17.42
C TRP A 247 15.01 3.70 -16.39
N VAL A 248 15.76 4.38 -15.51
CA VAL A 248 16.52 3.72 -14.43
C VAL A 248 15.58 3.06 -13.41
N ALA A 249 14.47 3.71 -13.07
CA ALA A 249 13.50 3.22 -12.10
C ALA A 249 12.50 2.19 -12.69
N GLY A 250 12.56 1.92 -14.01
CA GLY A 250 11.59 1.05 -14.67
C GLY A 250 10.15 1.58 -14.67
N ILE A 251 9.97 2.90 -14.57
CA ILE A 251 8.66 3.56 -14.61
C ILE A 251 8.26 3.80 -16.07
N PRO A 252 7.11 3.27 -16.54
CA PRO A 252 6.61 3.56 -17.87
C PRO A 252 6.31 5.05 -18.04
N ILE A 253 7.03 5.74 -18.92
CA ILE A 253 6.86 7.20 -19.11
C ILE A 253 5.42 7.57 -19.48
N GLY A 254 4.72 6.72 -20.23
CA GLY A 254 3.31 6.93 -20.59
C GLY A 254 2.34 6.90 -19.40
N ASN A 255 2.78 6.42 -18.24
CA ASN A 255 1.96 6.43 -17.03
C ASN A 255 2.10 7.73 -16.25
N LEU A 256 3.13 8.55 -16.47
CA LEU A 256 3.24 9.84 -15.81
C LEU A 256 2.24 10.81 -16.45
N VAL A 257 1.20 11.15 -15.70
CA VAL A 257 0.07 11.97 -16.15
C VAL A 257 -0.06 13.20 -15.28
N THR A 258 -0.65 14.27 -15.82
CA THR A 258 -0.97 15.48 -15.07
C THR A 258 -2.07 15.23 -14.03
N ARG A 259 -2.23 16.17 -13.09
CA ARG A 259 -3.32 16.13 -12.11
C ARG A 259 -4.69 16.05 -12.77
N ASP A 260 -4.93 16.87 -13.79
CA ASP A 260 -6.22 16.92 -14.48
C ASP A 260 -6.51 15.61 -15.24
N GLU A 261 -5.50 15.02 -15.87
CA GLU A 261 -5.62 13.71 -16.52
C GLU A 261 -5.92 12.61 -15.50
N TYR A 262 -5.24 12.61 -14.34
CA TYR A 262 -5.47 11.64 -13.28
C TYR A 262 -6.90 11.73 -12.71
N VAL A 263 -7.36 12.95 -12.40
CA VAL A 263 -8.74 13.18 -11.94
C VAL A 263 -9.74 12.75 -13.01
N ALA A 264 -9.48 13.03 -14.29
CA ALA A 264 -10.33 12.58 -15.39
C ALA A 264 -10.39 11.05 -15.51
N MET A 265 -9.30 10.34 -15.21
CA MET A 265 -9.30 8.86 -15.15
C MET A 265 -10.21 8.34 -14.04
N LEU A 266 -10.15 8.93 -12.84
CA LEU A 266 -11.00 8.57 -11.71
C LEU A 266 -12.48 8.85 -12.01
N VAL A 267 -12.81 10.02 -12.55
CA VAL A 267 -14.18 10.37 -12.93
C VAL A 267 -14.71 9.38 -13.98
N ARG A 268 -13.89 9.02 -14.97
CA ARG A 268 -14.26 8.02 -15.98
C ARG A 268 -14.50 6.63 -15.40
N ALA A 269 -13.76 6.25 -14.36
CA ALA A 269 -13.96 5.00 -13.62
C ALA A 269 -15.24 5.02 -12.75
N GLY A 270 -15.85 6.19 -12.53
CA GLY A 270 -17.12 6.35 -11.82
C GLY A 270 -17.00 7.02 -10.45
N TYR A 271 -15.83 7.58 -10.10
CA TYR A 271 -15.68 8.39 -8.88
C TYR A 271 -16.31 9.78 -9.08
N ARG A 272 -16.98 10.30 -8.04
CA ARG A 272 -17.58 11.64 -8.07
C ARG A 272 -16.51 12.71 -7.88
N ILE A 273 -16.53 13.74 -8.71
CA ILE A 273 -15.51 14.80 -8.67
C ILE A 273 -15.45 15.52 -7.32
N GLU A 274 -16.60 15.67 -6.64
CA GLU A 274 -16.69 16.32 -5.33
C GLU A 274 -16.07 15.47 -4.20
N GLY A 275 -15.87 14.18 -4.44
CA GLY A 275 -15.24 13.25 -3.49
C GLY A 275 -13.76 12.96 -3.79
N ILE A 276 -13.17 13.62 -4.80
CA ILE A 276 -11.76 13.43 -5.16
C ILE A 276 -10.93 14.51 -4.48
N GLU A 277 -10.08 14.10 -3.54
CA GLU A 277 -9.04 14.94 -2.96
C GLU A 277 -7.67 14.55 -3.52
N VAL A 278 -6.91 15.53 -4.00
CA VAL A 278 -5.53 15.35 -4.44
C VAL A 278 -4.67 16.41 -3.76
N ARG A 279 -3.76 15.95 -2.90
CA ARG A 279 -2.82 16.77 -2.14
C ARG A 279 -1.40 16.52 -2.64
N ASP A 280 -0.68 17.59 -2.90
CA ASP A 280 0.77 17.52 -3.16
C ASP A 280 1.52 17.36 -1.83
N VAL A 281 2.42 16.38 -1.79
CA VAL A 281 3.27 16.05 -0.64
C VAL A 281 4.76 16.16 -0.97
N SER A 282 5.08 16.77 -2.12
CA SER A 282 6.45 17.12 -2.49
C SER A 282 6.99 18.21 -1.56
N ALA A 283 8.25 18.08 -1.14
CA ALA A 283 8.95 19.04 -0.28
C ALA A 283 9.58 20.21 -1.06
#